data_AF-A0A966U7T2-F1
#
_entry.id   AF-A0A966U7T2-F1
#
_cell.length_a   1.000
_cell.length_b   1.000
_cell.length_c   1.000
_cell.angle_alpha   90.00
_cell.angle_beta   90.00
_cell.angle_gamma   90.00
#
_symmetry.space_group_name_H-M   'P 1'
#
loop_
_entity.id
_entity.type
_entity.pdbx_description
1 polymer ?
#
loop_
_entity_poly.entity_id
_entity_poly.type
_entity_poly.pdbx_seq_one_letter_code
_entity_poly.pdbx_strand_id
1 'polypeptide(L)'
;LRTVVSKAKAAHMTNDAIDRAIKRGLGEQSGASYESITYEAYAPGGVAMLIDVLTDNRNRTASDVRSLFSKWGGAMAEPGSVGWQFSRKGIIQVGKEVSEDDIMVVALDHGAEDIVDEGDSWRVTCESASVFDLKSALEAGGIAVQSATSTMVSSMSVPVTDAAVAKSILRIMDDLEENDDIQDVYSNFDMSDDLLSEAAS
;
A
#
# COMPACT_ATOMS: atom_id res chain seq x y z
N LEU A 1 -4.07 -3.67 -5.46
CA LEU A 1 -2.90 -4.24 -6.16
C LEU A 1 -2.55 -3.48 -7.46
N ARG A 2 -2.26 -2.17 -7.36
CA ARG A 2 -1.67 -1.37 -8.45
C ARG A 2 -0.58 -0.43 -7.89
N THR A 3 0.13 -0.87 -6.86
CA THR A 3 1.11 0.00 -6.22
C THR A 3 2.32 -0.74 -5.74
N VAL A 4 2.68 -1.82 -6.43
CA VAL A 4 4.05 -2.29 -6.31
C VAL A 4 4.85 -1.91 -7.53
N VAL A 5 4.21 -1.49 -8.65
CA VAL A 5 5.08 -1.29 -9.80
C VAL A 5 4.75 -0.35 -10.96
N SER A 6 3.53 -0.13 -11.39
CA SER A 6 3.27 0.07 -12.85
C SER A 6 3.69 -1.12 -13.76
N LYS A 7 4.41 -2.16 -13.29
CA LYS A 7 4.59 -3.51 -13.93
C LYS A 7 3.26 -4.26 -14.22
N ALA A 8 2.10 -3.65 -13.97
CA ALA A 8 0.80 -4.21 -14.37
C ALA A 8 0.17 -3.51 -15.59
N LYS A 9 0.88 -2.69 -16.36
CA LYS A 9 0.27 -1.89 -17.45
C LYS A 9 -0.67 -2.66 -18.38
N ALA A 10 -0.42 -3.95 -18.64
CA ALA A 10 -1.13 -4.66 -19.69
C ALA A 10 -1.01 -6.19 -19.57
N ALA A 11 -0.74 -6.71 -18.37
CA ALA A 11 -0.56 -8.14 -18.19
C ALA A 11 -1.90 -8.75 -17.75
N HIS A 12 -2.74 -9.02 -18.75
CA HIS A 12 -3.91 -9.90 -18.71
C HIS A 12 -4.01 -10.80 -17.46
N MET A 13 -4.74 -10.35 -16.44
CA MET A 13 -5.56 -11.29 -15.69
C MET A 13 -6.64 -11.75 -16.65
N THR A 14 -6.42 -12.89 -17.28
CA THR A 14 -7.47 -13.62 -17.98
C THR A 14 -8.57 -13.95 -16.96
N ASN A 15 -9.80 -14.17 -17.43
CA ASN A 15 -10.92 -14.56 -16.56
C ASN A 15 -10.55 -15.74 -15.63
N ASP A 16 -9.60 -16.60 -16.02
CA ASP A 16 -8.99 -17.67 -15.21
C ASP A 16 -8.28 -17.21 -13.92
N ALA A 17 -7.72 -16.02 -13.87
CA ALA A 17 -7.07 -15.50 -12.66
C ALA A 17 -8.10 -15.01 -11.63
N ILE A 18 -9.22 -14.45 -12.12
CA ILE A 18 -10.38 -14.08 -11.30
C ILE A 18 -11.09 -15.35 -10.81
N ASP A 19 -11.30 -16.35 -11.68
CA ASP A 19 -11.87 -17.64 -11.32
C ASP A 19 -10.99 -18.42 -10.32
N ARG A 20 -9.66 -18.30 -10.39
CA ARG A 20 -8.76 -18.88 -9.39
C ARG A 20 -8.84 -18.16 -8.04
N ALA A 21 -8.98 -16.84 -8.02
CA ALA A 21 -9.20 -16.09 -6.78
C ALA A 21 -10.55 -16.45 -6.14
N ILE A 22 -11.61 -16.62 -6.95
CA ILE A 22 -12.94 -17.05 -6.49
C ILE A 22 -12.91 -18.49 -5.99
N LYS A 23 -12.29 -19.43 -6.73
CA LYS A 23 -12.17 -20.84 -6.31
C LYS A 23 -11.31 -21.02 -5.06
N ARG A 24 -10.28 -20.19 -4.86
CA ARG A 24 -9.50 -20.13 -3.61
C ARG A 24 -10.36 -19.61 -2.44
N GLY A 25 -11.21 -18.60 -2.69
CA GLY A 25 -12.16 -18.10 -1.68
C GLY A 25 -13.29 -19.08 -1.31
N LEU A 26 -13.62 -20.03 -2.18
CA LEU A 26 -14.66 -21.05 -1.96
C LEU A 26 -14.13 -22.36 -1.33
N GLY A 27 -12.82 -22.46 -1.05
CA GLY A 27 -12.24 -23.63 -0.39
C GLY A 27 -12.21 -24.91 -1.25
N GLU A 28 -12.42 -24.80 -2.56
CA GLU A 28 -12.45 -25.94 -3.49
C GLU A 28 -11.06 -26.31 -4.05
N GLN A 29 -10.02 -26.27 -3.21
CA GLN A 29 -8.84 -27.10 -3.41
C GLN A 29 -8.55 -27.86 -2.12
N SER A 30 -8.89 -29.14 -2.16
CA SER A 30 -8.60 -30.13 -1.14
C SER A 30 -7.10 -30.16 -0.79
N GLY A 31 -6.75 -29.70 0.41
CA GLY A 31 -5.48 -30.03 1.07
C GLY A 31 -4.91 -28.96 2.01
N ALA A 32 -5.04 -27.67 1.69
CA ALA A 32 -4.45 -26.57 2.47
C ALA A 32 -5.51 -25.58 2.94
N SER A 33 -5.67 -25.45 4.26
CA SER A 33 -6.50 -24.40 4.86
C SER A 33 -5.69 -23.11 4.92
N TYR A 34 -5.99 -22.17 4.03
CA TYR A 34 -5.39 -20.83 4.10
C TYR A 34 -6.08 -19.99 5.17
N GLU A 35 -5.30 -19.29 5.98
CA GLU A 35 -5.78 -18.28 6.94
C GLU A 35 -5.26 -16.90 6.56
N SER A 36 -6.07 -15.88 6.82
CA SER A 36 -5.68 -14.48 6.68
C SER A 36 -5.21 -13.94 8.03
N ILE A 37 -4.05 -13.30 8.03
CA ILE A 37 -3.40 -12.76 9.22
C ILE A 37 -2.89 -11.36 8.89
N THR A 38 -2.97 -10.45 9.84
CA THR A 38 -2.25 -9.18 9.76
C THR A 38 -1.13 -9.19 10.79
N TYR A 39 0.10 -8.98 10.33
CA TYR A 39 1.25 -8.73 11.20
C TYR A 39 1.51 -7.23 11.33
N GLU A 40 2.02 -6.87 12.49
CA GLU A 40 2.41 -5.52 12.84
C GLU A 40 3.90 -5.51 13.16
N ALA A 41 4.60 -4.47 12.75
CA ALA A 41 6.03 -4.37 12.95
C ALA A 41 6.51 -2.91 12.98
N TYR A 42 7.72 -2.73 13.50
CA TYR A 42 8.49 -1.51 13.34
C TYR A 42 9.77 -1.81 12.55
N ALA A 43 9.99 -1.07 11.48
CA ALA A 43 11.26 -1.00 10.78
C ALA A 43 12.21 0.01 11.47
N PRO A 44 13.50 0.05 11.10
CA PRO A 44 14.44 1.05 11.61
C PRO A 44 13.89 2.49 11.54
N GLY A 45 14.30 3.33 12.49
CA GLY A 45 13.80 4.71 12.57
C GLY A 45 12.39 4.85 13.17
N GLY A 46 11.78 3.76 13.64
CA GLY A 46 10.45 3.79 14.25
C GLY A 46 9.32 3.81 13.21
N VAL A 47 9.61 3.46 11.97
CA VAL A 47 8.62 3.35 10.89
C VAL A 47 7.71 2.16 11.18
N ALA A 48 6.43 2.42 11.26
CA ALA A 48 5.42 1.39 11.45
C ALA A 48 5.11 0.69 10.14
N MET A 49 4.89 -0.62 10.22
CA MET A 49 4.49 -1.46 9.09
C MET A 49 3.31 -2.36 9.46
N LEU A 50 2.31 -2.39 8.58
CA LEU A 50 1.17 -3.29 8.62
C LEU A 50 1.28 -4.24 7.43
N ILE A 51 1.17 -5.55 7.68
CA ILE A 51 1.50 -6.59 6.69
C ILE A 51 0.32 -7.54 6.60
N ASP A 52 -0.38 -7.54 5.46
CA ASP A 52 -1.47 -8.47 5.19
C ASP A 52 -0.91 -9.78 4.63
N VAL A 53 -1.34 -10.91 5.21
CA VAL A 53 -0.81 -12.25 4.94
C VAL A 53 -1.96 -13.20 4.62
N LEU A 54 -1.73 -14.08 3.65
CA LEU A 54 -2.59 -15.23 3.34
C LEU A 54 -1.70 -16.48 3.27
N THR A 55 -1.76 -17.32 4.29
CA THR A 55 -0.82 -18.45 4.46
C THR A 55 -1.55 -19.73 4.84
N ASP A 56 -0.98 -20.87 4.45
CA ASP A 56 -1.38 -22.20 4.92
C ASP A 56 -0.61 -22.67 6.17
N ASN A 57 0.36 -21.87 6.63
CA ASN A 57 1.20 -22.17 7.78
C ASN A 57 1.67 -20.90 8.51
N ARG A 58 0.84 -20.42 9.44
CA ARG A 58 1.14 -19.28 10.31
C ARG A 58 2.54 -19.30 10.93
N ASN A 59 3.00 -20.45 11.43
CA ASN A 59 4.26 -20.54 12.15
C ASN A 59 5.47 -20.35 11.23
N ARG A 60 5.42 -20.88 10.00
CA ARG A 60 6.44 -20.66 8.97
C ARG A 60 6.49 -19.17 8.63
N THR A 61 5.36 -18.59 8.21
CA THR A 61 5.31 -17.20 7.79
C THR A 61 5.71 -16.23 8.90
N ALA A 62 5.26 -16.45 10.14
CA ALA A 62 5.68 -15.63 11.29
C ALA A 62 7.20 -15.70 11.53
N SER A 63 7.80 -16.88 11.36
CA SER A 63 9.25 -17.05 11.49
C SER A 63 10.01 -16.33 10.38
N ASP A 64 9.53 -16.44 9.14
CA ASP A 64 10.14 -15.80 7.98
C ASP A 64 10.09 -14.27 8.13
N VAL A 65 8.90 -13.71 8.38
CA VAL A 65 8.70 -12.28 8.62
C VAL A 65 9.60 -11.80 9.77
N ARG A 66 9.62 -12.50 10.90
CA ARG A 66 10.50 -12.13 12.03
C ARG A 66 11.98 -12.10 11.63
N SER A 67 12.42 -13.08 10.84
CA SER A 67 13.81 -13.15 10.36
C SER A 67 14.15 -11.97 9.45
N LEU A 68 13.24 -11.56 8.57
CA LEU A 68 13.42 -10.39 7.70
C LEU A 68 13.62 -9.10 8.50
N PHE A 69 12.73 -8.83 9.47
CA PHE A 69 12.87 -7.66 10.33
C PHE A 69 14.17 -7.71 11.15
N SER A 70 14.49 -8.86 11.75
CA SER A 70 15.71 -9.03 12.55
C SER A 70 17.00 -8.81 11.74
N LYS A 71 17.01 -9.24 10.46
CA LYS A 71 18.14 -9.08 9.52
C LYS A 71 18.44 -7.62 9.21
N TRP A 72 17.39 -6.78 9.13
CA TRP A 72 17.49 -5.38 8.70
C TRP A 72 17.26 -4.36 9.82
N GLY A 73 17.29 -4.80 11.09
CA GLY A 73 17.25 -3.90 12.25
C GLY A 73 15.85 -3.41 12.66
N GLY A 74 14.79 -4.09 12.22
CA GLY A 74 13.44 -3.89 12.72
C GLY A 74 12.98 -5.00 13.66
N ALA A 75 11.71 -4.96 14.08
CA ALA A 75 11.10 -5.97 14.95
C ALA A 75 9.61 -6.13 14.67
N MET A 76 9.10 -7.36 14.81
CA MET A 76 7.65 -7.60 14.89
C MET A 76 7.10 -6.97 16.18
N ALA A 77 5.88 -6.47 16.08
CA ALA A 77 5.12 -5.88 17.16
C ALA A 77 3.94 -6.77 17.56
N GLU A 78 3.38 -6.53 18.75
CA GLU A 78 2.17 -7.20 19.18
C GLU A 78 0.95 -6.67 18.40
N PRO A 79 -0.10 -7.48 18.20
CA PRO A 79 -1.34 -7.00 17.57
C PRO A 79 -1.90 -5.76 18.28
N GLY A 80 -2.23 -4.72 17.51
CA GLY A 80 -2.73 -3.43 17.99
C GLY A 80 -1.66 -2.37 18.26
N SER A 81 -0.37 -2.65 18.03
CA SER A 81 0.73 -1.69 18.26
C SER A 81 0.75 -0.53 17.27
N VAL A 82 0.51 -0.82 15.98
CA VAL A 82 0.51 0.15 14.89
C VAL A 82 -0.80 0.17 14.12
N GLY A 83 -1.61 -0.90 14.18
CA GLY A 83 -2.85 -0.98 13.39
C GLY A 83 -3.81 0.19 13.60
N TRP A 84 -3.82 0.79 14.80
CA TRP A 84 -4.70 1.92 15.15
C TRP A 84 -4.47 3.19 14.32
N GLN A 85 -3.26 3.41 13.78
CA GLN A 85 -2.98 4.57 12.94
C GLN A 85 -3.29 4.30 11.47
N PHE A 86 -3.53 3.06 11.05
CA PHE A 86 -3.86 2.73 9.67
C PHE A 86 -5.38 2.67 9.46
N SER A 87 -5.85 3.33 8.41
CA SER A 87 -7.26 3.26 7.98
C SER A 87 -7.36 2.99 6.48
N ARG A 88 -8.39 2.24 6.07
CA ARG A 88 -8.62 1.96 4.65
C ARG A 88 -9.17 3.21 3.97
N LYS A 89 -8.35 3.82 3.13
CA LYS A 89 -8.69 5.04 2.39
C LYS A 89 -8.62 4.81 0.89
N GLY A 90 -9.28 5.69 0.16
CA GLY A 90 -9.15 5.85 -1.27
C GLY A 90 -8.07 6.86 -1.60
N ILE A 91 -7.12 6.49 -2.46
CA ILE A 91 -6.07 7.37 -2.97
C ILE A 91 -6.21 7.46 -4.49
N ILE A 92 -6.40 8.68 -4.98
CA ILE A 92 -6.53 9.00 -6.40
C ILE A 92 -5.39 9.94 -6.78
N GLN A 93 -4.65 9.58 -7.82
CA GLN A 93 -3.56 10.38 -8.37
C GLN A 93 -4.02 11.12 -9.63
N VAL A 94 -3.79 12.42 -9.65
CA VAL A 94 -4.14 13.34 -10.74
C VAL A 94 -2.88 14.09 -11.18
N GLY A 95 -2.72 14.29 -12.49
CA GLY A 95 -1.56 15.03 -13.00
C GLY A 95 -1.63 16.55 -12.76
N LYS A 96 -0.51 17.24 -12.94
CA LYS A 96 -0.39 18.70 -12.74
C LYS A 96 -0.94 19.54 -13.89
N GLU A 97 -1.60 18.94 -14.88
CA GLU A 97 -2.28 19.67 -15.95
C GLU A 97 -3.48 20.48 -15.45
N VAL A 98 -3.95 20.20 -14.23
CA VAL A 98 -5.02 20.91 -13.53
C VAL A 98 -4.52 21.50 -12.21
N SER A 99 -5.17 22.57 -11.76
CA SER A 99 -4.88 23.18 -10.45
C SER A 99 -5.59 22.46 -9.31
N GLU A 100 -5.14 22.67 -8.08
CA GLU A 100 -5.84 22.19 -6.86
C GLU A 100 -7.29 22.67 -6.83
N ASP A 101 -7.54 23.94 -7.19
CA ASP A 101 -8.88 24.54 -7.24
C ASP A 101 -9.80 23.80 -8.23
N ASP A 102 -9.28 23.44 -9.42
CA ASP A 102 -10.06 22.70 -10.42
C ASP A 102 -10.46 21.31 -9.89
N ILE A 103 -9.55 20.64 -9.19
CA ILE A 103 -9.82 19.33 -8.56
C ILE A 103 -10.86 19.51 -7.46
N MET A 104 -10.69 20.50 -6.58
CA MET A 104 -11.56 20.75 -5.44
C MET A 104 -13.00 21.01 -5.87
N VAL A 105 -13.21 21.79 -6.93
CA VAL A 105 -14.55 22.09 -7.48
C VAL A 105 -15.31 20.82 -7.86
N VAL A 106 -14.62 19.79 -8.37
CA VAL A 106 -15.24 18.52 -8.74
C VAL A 106 -15.29 17.56 -7.56
N ALA A 107 -14.26 17.55 -6.72
CA ALA A 107 -14.03 16.50 -5.74
C ALA A 107 -14.86 16.67 -4.45
N LEU A 108 -15.21 17.91 -4.09
CA LEU A 108 -15.86 18.24 -2.82
C LEU A 108 -17.20 17.50 -2.62
N ASP A 109 -18.02 17.41 -3.66
CA ASP A 109 -19.34 16.77 -3.59
C ASP A 109 -19.27 15.23 -3.75
N HIS A 110 -18.09 14.70 -4.06
CA HIS A 110 -17.85 13.28 -4.36
C HIS A 110 -16.97 12.58 -3.33
N GLY A 111 -16.92 13.14 -2.11
CA GLY A 111 -16.34 12.48 -0.95
C GLY A 111 -14.81 12.56 -0.87
N ALA A 112 -14.19 13.55 -1.53
CA ALA A 112 -12.81 13.89 -1.23
C ALA A 112 -12.66 14.46 0.18
N GLU A 113 -11.59 14.05 0.85
CA GLU A 113 -11.25 14.43 2.22
C GLU A 113 -10.04 15.37 2.26
N ASP A 114 -9.07 15.14 1.39
CA ASP A 114 -7.79 15.86 1.38
C ASP A 114 -7.18 15.88 -0.03
N ILE A 115 -6.48 16.95 -0.37
CA ILE A 115 -5.73 17.11 -1.62
C ILE A 115 -4.32 17.57 -1.26
N VAL A 116 -3.32 16.79 -1.66
CA VAL A 116 -1.91 17.06 -1.34
C VAL A 116 -1.09 17.19 -2.62
N ASP A 117 -0.23 18.21 -2.64
CA ASP A 117 0.80 18.38 -3.66
C ASP A 117 1.96 17.39 -3.43
N GLU A 118 2.21 16.48 -4.39
CA GLU A 118 3.35 15.56 -4.39
C GLU A 118 4.49 16.00 -5.33
N GLY A 119 4.47 17.24 -5.81
CA GLY A 119 5.43 17.81 -6.76
C GLY A 119 5.05 17.53 -8.21
N ASP A 120 5.02 16.26 -8.62
CA ASP A 120 4.71 15.85 -10.00
C ASP A 120 3.22 15.53 -10.25
N SER A 121 2.45 15.44 -9.17
CA SER A 121 1.05 15.02 -9.18
C SER A 121 0.29 15.59 -7.96
N TRP A 122 -1.03 15.43 -7.98
CA TRP A 122 -1.94 15.70 -6.88
C TRP A 122 -2.46 14.38 -6.33
N ARG A 123 -2.32 14.19 -5.02
CA ARG A 123 -2.92 13.08 -4.30
C ARG A 123 -4.23 13.51 -3.69
N VAL A 124 -5.33 12.95 -4.16
CA VAL A 124 -6.67 13.14 -3.59
C VAL A 124 -7.02 11.94 -2.71
N THR A 125 -7.27 12.20 -1.44
CA THR A 125 -7.69 11.19 -0.44
C THR A 125 -9.20 11.22 -0.28
N CYS A 126 -9.82 10.05 -0.09
CA CYS A 126 -11.25 9.90 0.19
C CYS A 126 -11.52 8.67 1.06
N GLU A 127 -12.77 8.50 1.49
CA GLU A 127 -13.21 7.21 2.03
C GLU A 127 -13.06 6.09 0.98
N SER A 128 -12.68 4.89 1.42
CA SER A 128 -12.42 3.76 0.51
C SER A 128 -13.63 3.39 -0.37
N ALA A 129 -14.85 3.59 0.13
CA ALA A 129 -16.08 3.35 -0.61
C ALA A 129 -16.36 4.39 -1.70
N SER A 130 -15.77 5.60 -1.59
CA SER A 130 -15.99 6.73 -2.50
C SER A 130 -15.06 6.74 -3.70
N VAL A 131 -14.01 5.89 -3.72
CA VAL A 131 -12.97 5.86 -4.77
C VAL A 131 -13.55 5.85 -6.19
N PHE A 132 -14.54 4.99 -6.43
CA PHE A 132 -15.10 4.83 -7.77
C PHE A 132 -15.93 6.04 -8.19
N ASP A 133 -16.73 6.59 -7.27
CA ASP A 133 -17.57 7.77 -7.54
C ASP A 133 -16.70 8.99 -7.80
N LEU A 134 -15.72 9.25 -6.92
CA LEU A 134 -14.79 10.37 -7.05
C LEU A 134 -13.96 10.29 -8.34
N LYS A 135 -13.43 9.11 -8.67
CA LYS A 135 -12.73 8.89 -9.95
C LYS A 135 -13.64 9.25 -11.13
N SER A 136 -14.87 8.77 -11.13
CA SER A 136 -15.81 8.98 -12.23
C SER A 136 -16.19 10.45 -12.37
N ALA A 137 -16.36 11.15 -11.26
CA ALA A 137 -16.63 12.59 -11.22
C ALA A 137 -15.47 13.40 -11.80
N LEU A 138 -14.22 13.11 -11.38
CA LEU A 138 -13.02 13.74 -11.91
C LEU A 138 -12.89 13.55 -13.43
N GLU A 139 -13.05 12.33 -13.91
CA GLU A 139 -13.00 12.03 -15.36
C GLU A 139 -14.12 12.72 -16.14
N ALA A 140 -15.34 12.78 -15.59
CA ALA A 140 -16.47 13.50 -16.20
C ALA A 140 -16.25 15.02 -16.22
N GLY A 141 -15.52 15.57 -15.24
CA GLY A 141 -15.06 16.95 -15.20
C GLY A 141 -13.90 17.26 -16.16
N GLY A 142 -13.44 16.27 -16.94
CA GLY A 142 -12.31 16.42 -17.87
C GLY A 142 -10.93 16.32 -17.22
N ILE A 143 -10.87 15.88 -15.96
CA ILE A 143 -9.64 15.72 -15.20
C ILE A 143 -9.12 14.30 -15.41
N ALA A 144 -7.92 14.18 -15.99
CA ALA A 144 -7.30 12.88 -16.24
C ALA A 144 -6.80 12.25 -14.93
N VAL A 145 -7.39 11.12 -14.54
CA VAL A 145 -6.95 10.34 -13.38
C VAL A 145 -5.84 9.37 -13.80
N GLN A 146 -4.68 9.50 -13.17
CA GLN A 146 -3.54 8.61 -13.40
C GLN A 146 -3.72 7.26 -12.70
N SER A 147 -4.22 7.27 -11.47
CA SER A 147 -4.55 6.06 -10.72
C SER A 147 -5.63 6.31 -9.66
N ALA A 148 -6.33 5.25 -9.26
CA ALA A 148 -7.30 5.28 -8.18
C ALA A 148 -7.26 3.91 -7.49
N THR A 149 -6.99 3.91 -6.19
CA THR A 149 -6.81 2.68 -5.41
C THR A 149 -7.44 2.82 -4.03
N SER A 150 -7.92 1.72 -3.48
CA SER A 150 -8.16 1.62 -2.04
C SER A 150 -6.96 0.95 -1.39
N THR A 151 -6.40 1.56 -0.36
CA THR A 151 -5.20 1.08 0.36
C THR A 151 -5.30 1.43 1.85
N MET A 152 -4.41 0.89 2.69
CA MET A 152 -4.26 1.37 4.05
C MET A 152 -3.36 2.61 4.07
N VAL A 153 -3.81 3.65 4.77
CA VAL A 153 -3.09 4.91 4.92
C VAL A 153 -2.92 5.18 6.41
N SER A 154 -1.71 5.50 6.82
CA SER A 154 -1.40 5.90 8.18
C SER A 154 -1.80 7.35 8.42
N SER A 155 -2.45 7.64 9.55
CA SER A 155 -2.73 9.02 10.01
C SER A 155 -1.49 9.71 10.59
N MET A 156 -0.37 8.99 10.70
CA MET A 156 0.94 9.50 11.11
C MET A 156 1.94 9.33 9.98
N SER A 157 2.96 10.18 9.96
CA SER A 157 4.11 10.08 9.06
C SER A 157 5.41 10.12 9.88
N VAL A 158 6.40 9.30 9.49
CA VAL A 158 7.72 9.22 10.11
C VAL A 158 8.77 9.66 9.09
N PRO A 159 9.34 10.87 9.22
CA PRO A 159 10.41 11.33 8.35
C PRO A 159 11.65 10.46 8.51
N VAL A 160 12.17 9.94 7.41
CA VAL A 160 13.43 9.20 7.35
C VAL A 160 14.45 10.05 6.59
N THR A 161 15.52 10.42 7.27
CA THR A 161 16.58 11.30 6.73
C THR A 161 17.95 10.62 6.67
N ASP A 162 18.10 9.45 7.27
CA ASP A 162 19.33 8.67 7.27
C ASP A 162 19.31 7.63 6.15
N ALA A 163 20.33 7.64 5.28
CA ALA A 163 20.41 6.77 4.12
C ALA A 163 20.55 5.28 4.49
N ALA A 164 21.21 4.94 5.59
CA ALA A 164 21.34 3.55 6.03
C ALA A 164 20.00 3.02 6.59
N VAL A 165 19.25 3.85 7.31
CA VAL A 165 17.88 3.57 7.75
C VAL A 165 16.96 3.39 6.55
N ALA A 166 16.99 4.32 5.58
CA ALA A 166 16.20 4.24 4.37
C ALA A 166 16.48 2.95 3.59
N LYS A 167 17.76 2.63 3.36
CA LYS A 167 18.18 1.39 2.69
C LYS A 167 17.69 0.14 3.41
N SER A 168 17.73 0.13 4.74
CA SER A 168 17.25 -1.01 5.53
C SER A 168 15.73 -1.18 5.42
N ILE A 169 14.97 -0.08 5.44
CA ILE A 169 13.51 -0.10 5.23
C ILE A 169 13.16 -0.63 3.85
N LEU A 170 13.81 -0.13 2.79
CA LEU A 170 13.57 -0.60 1.42
C LEU A 170 13.88 -2.09 1.27
N ARG A 171 14.97 -2.57 1.89
CA ARG A 171 15.31 -4.00 1.88
C ARG A 171 14.31 -4.88 2.63
N ILE A 172 13.70 -4.38 3.71
CA ILE A 172 12.60 -5.09 4.38
C ILE A 172 11.41 -5.21 3.44
N MET A 173 11.03 -4.12 2.75
CA MET A 173 9.91 -4.15 1.82
C MET A 173 10.16 -5.10 0.65
N ASP A 174 11.32 -5.01 0.00
CA ASP A 174 11.70 -5.90 -1.09
C ASP A 174 11.64 -7.38 -0.65
N ASP A 175 12.27 -7.72 0.48
CA ASP A 175 12.28 -9.10 1.00
C ASP A 175 10.86 -9.58 1.39
N LEU A 176 9.96 -8.69 1.84
CA LEU A 176 8.56 -9.02 2.14
C LEU A 176 7.73 -9.22 0.85
N GLU A 177 7.95 -8.41 -0.19
CA GLU A 177 7.27 -8.55 -1.48
C GLU A 177 7.68 -9.83 -2.22
N GLU A 178 8.89 -10.34 -1.97
CA GLU A 178 9.37 -11.63 -2.50
C GLU A 178 8.79 -12.84 -1.74
N ASN A 179 8.10 -12.64 -0.62
CA ASN A 179 7.52 -13.72 0.16
C ASN A 179 6.10 -14.09 -0.32
N ASP A 180 5.93 -15.33 -0.78
CA ASP A 180 4.68 -15.83 -1.38
C ASP A 180 3.43 -15.75 -0.48
N ASP A 181 3.60 -15.71 0.85
CA ASP A 181 2.49 -15.61 1.80
C ASP A 181 2.03 -14.16 2.02
N ILE A 182 2.86 -13.16 1.69
CA ILE A 182 2.59 -11.73 1.89
C ILE A 182 1.74 -11.20 0.73
N GLN A 183 0.67 -10.47 1.04
CA GLN A 183 -0.26 -9.94 0.05
C GLN A 183 -0.04 -8.44 -0.19
N ASP A 184 0.04 -7.67 0.89
CA ASP A 184 0.24 -6.22 0.84
C ASP A 184 1.06 -5.78 2.07
N VAL A 185 1.91 -4.78 1.89
CA VAL A 185 2.69 -4.14 2.96
C VAL A 185 2.36 -2.65 2.94
N TYR A 186 2.06 -2.10 4.11
CA TYR A 186 1.78 -0.68 4.27
C TYR A 186 2.70 -0.10 5.32
N SER A 187 3.19 1.11 5.10
CA SER A 187 4.13 1.78 5.98
C SER A 187 3.85 3.26 6.09
N ASN A 188 4.41 3.90 7.12
CA ASN A 188 4.24 5.34 7.36
C ASN A 188 5.53 6.16 7.20
N PHE A 189 6.56 5.62 6.54
CA PHE A 189 7.77 6.41 6.30
C PHE A 189 7.49 7.53 5.29
N ASP A 190 8.26 8.59 5.42
CA ASP A 190 8.32 9.71 4.50
C ASP A 190 9.78 9.98 4.17
N MET A 191 10.14 9.85 2.89
CA MET A 191 11.49 9.96 2.36
C MET A 191 11.48 10.91 1.17
N SER A 192 12.52 11.74 1.04
CA SER A 192 12.70 12.51 -0.20
C SER A 192 13.05 11.58 -1.36
N ASP A 193 12.67 11.99 -2.58
CA ASP A 193 12.98 11.26 -3.81
C ASP A 193 14.48 11.00 -3.99
N ASP A 194 15.31 11.97 -3.62
CA ASP A 194 16.77 11.85 -3.64
C ASP A 194 17.24 10.70 -2.74
N LEU A 195 16.71 10.63 -1.52
CA LEU A 195 17.08 9.60 -0.54
C LEU A 195 16.55 8.22 -0.96
N LEU A 196 15.34 8.17 -1.50
CA LEU A 196 14.75 6.94 -2.03
C LEU A 196 15.62 6.37 -3.17
N SER A 197 16.05 7.25 -4.09
CA SER A 197 16.90 6.89 -5.22
C SER A 197 18.29 6.40 -4.78
N GLU A 198 18.88 7.06 -3.77
CA GLU A 198 20.15 6.64 -3.18
C GLU A 198 20.01 5.28 -2.48
N ALA A 199 18.97 5.11 -1.67
CA ALA A 199 18.74 3.89 -0.89
C ALA A 199 18.40 2.68 -1.76
N ALA A 200 17.76 2.88 -2.91
CA ALA A 200 17.44 1.85 -3.89
C ALA A 200 18.65 1.37 -4.71
N SER A 201 19.76 2.11 -4.68
CA SER A 201 21.03 1.74 -5.34
C SER A 201 21.89 0.76 -4.54
#